data_AF-A0A8T9Q3I2-F1
#
_entry.id   AF-A0A8T9Q3I2-F1
#
_cell.length_a   1.000
_cell.length_b   1.000
_cell.length_c   1.000
_cell.angle_alpha   90.00
_cell.angle_beta   90.00
_cell.angle_gamma   90.00
#
_symmetry.space_group_name_H-M   'P 1'
#
loop_
_entity.id
_entity.type
_entity.pdbx_description
1 polymer ?
#
loop_
_entity_poly.entity_id
_entity_poly.type
_entity_poly.pdbx_seq_one_letter_code
_entity_poly.pdbx_strand_id
1 'polypeptide(L)'
;MEELTHFLSCDWGTSSFRLKLVELPNLRVVGTAKSDEGNAATFAKWQETKQPEEQRLGFYLNILRGHVGAIEKEFGRPIPGCQS
;
A
#
# COMPACT_ATOMS: atom_id res chain seq x y z
N MET A 1 3.28 -8.29 25.48
CA MET A 1 3.90 -7.82 24.24
C MET A 1 3.01 -8.32 23.12
N GLU A 2 2.42 -7.44 22.31
CA GLU A 2 1.61 -7.90 21.17
C GLU A 2 2.51 -8.65 20.21
N GLU A 3 2.15 -9.88 19.84
CA GLU A 3 2.89 -10.63 18.85
C GLU A 3 2.63 -10.06 17.46
N LEU A 4 3.70 -9.76 16.72
CA LEU A 4 3.60 -9.47 15.30
C LEU A 4 3.14 -10.72 14.55
N THR A 5 1.88 -10.72 14.13
CA THR A 5 1.29 -11.83 13.38
C THR A 5 1.38 -11.62 11.86
N HIS A 6 1.54 -10.38 11.41
CA HIS A 6 1.57 -10.03 9.99
C HIS A 6 2.49 -8.84 9.72
N PHE A 7 2.95 -8.71 8.47
CA PHE A 7 3.60 -7.50 7.97
C PHE A 7 3.18 -7.19 6.52
N LEU A 8 3.33 -5.92 6.12
CA LEU A 8 3.13 -5.49 4.74
C LEU A 8 4.46 -5.50 3.98
N SER A 9 4.46 -6.14 2.81
CA SER A 9 5.57 -6.11 1.86
C SER A 9 5.15 -5.29 0.65
N CYS A 10 5.83 -4.17 0.44
CA CYS A 10 5.56 -3.24 -0.66
C CYS A 10 6.72 -3.25 -1.66
N ASP A 11 6.38 -3.38 -2.94
CA ASP A 11 7.28 -3.21 -4.06
C ASP A 11 6.68 -2.18 -5.02
N TRP A 12 7.29 -0.99 -5.06
CA TRP A 12 6.85 0.14 -5.87
C TRP A 12 7.85 0.37 -7.00
N GLY A 13 7.83 -0.54 -7.98
CA GLY A 13 8.67 -0.44 -9.17
C GLY A 13 8.31 0.76 -10.04
N THR A 14 9.16 1.05 -11.03
CA THR A 14 8.97 2.17 -11.96
C THR A 14 7.64 2.07 -12.73
N SER A 15 7.26 0.87 -13.16
CA SER A 15 6.09 0.60 -14.01
C SER A 15 5.00 -0.25 -13.36
N SER A 16 5.18 -0.70 -12.12
CA SER A 16 4.17 -1.52 -11.44
C SER A 16 4.21 -1.33 -9.94
N PHE A 17 3.06 -1.46 -9.29
CA PHE A 17 2.92 -1.45 -7.85
C PHE A 17 2.40 -2.80 -7.34
N ARG A 18 2.99 -3.29 -6.23
CA ARG A 18 2.55 -4.51 -5.54
C ARG A 18 2.63 -4.33 -4.03
N LEU A 19 1.52 -4.60 -3.34
CA LEU A 19 1.45 -4.67 -1.89
C LEU A 19 0.93 -6.04 -1.48
N LYS A 20 1.58 -6.68 -0.51
CA LYS A 20 1.21 -7.98 0.03
C LYS A 20 1.07 -7.92 1.55
N LEU A 21 0.04 -8.55 2.08
CA LEU A 21 -0.05 -8.88 3.50
C LEU A 21 0.49 -10.28 3.71
N VAL A 22 1.49 -10.41 4.58
CA VAL A 22 2.20 -11.65 4.84
C VAL A 22 1.99 -12.04 6.29
N GLU A 23 1.50 -13.26 6.54
CA GLU A 23 1.39 -13.81 7.88
C GLU A 23 2.71 -14.42 8.36
N LEU A 24 2.95 -14.35 9.66
CA LEU A 24 4.03 -15.02 10.36
C LEU A 24 3.51 -16.25 11.12
N PRO A 25 4.36 -17.27 11.37
CA PRO A 25 5.78 -17.35 10.99
C PRO A 25 6.01 -17.90 9.57
N ASN A 26 5.00 -18.46 8.92
CA ASN A 26 5.16 -19.27 7.71
C ASN A 26 5.35 -18.45 6.41
N LEU A 27 5.34 -17.11 6.50
CA LEU A 27 5.48 -16.19 5.38
C LEU A 27 4.42 -16.40 4.28
N ARG A 28 3.22 -16.86 4.65
CA ARG A 28 2.13 -17.03 3.69
C ARG A 28 1.57 -15.67 3.31
N VAL A 29 1.40 -15.44 2.01
CA VAL A 29 0.69 -14.26 1.51
C VAL A 29 -0.81 -14.48 1.70
N VAL A 30 -1.45 -13.58 2.43
CA VAL A 30 -2.87 -13.70 2.81
C VAL A 30 -3.77 -12.64 2.18
N GLY A 31 -3.18 -11.69 1.46
CA GLY A 31 -3.89 -10.73 0.62
C GLY A 31 -2.91 -9.97 -0.27
N THR A 32 -3.38 -9.48 -1.42
CA THR A 32 -2.52 -8.81 -2.40
C THR A 32 -3.26 -7.73 -3.18
N ALA A 33 -2.67 -6.53 -3.21
CA ALA A 33 -3.09 -5.46 -4.12
C ALA A 33 -2.01 -5.22 -5.19
N LYS A 34 -2.43 -5.06 -6.44
CA LYS A 34 -1.53 -4.75 -7.56
C LYS A 34 -2.11 -3.63 -8.41
N SER A 35 -1.23 -2.89 -9.08
CA SER A 35 -1.59 -1.90 -10.09
C SER A 35 -0.49 -1.83 -11.14
N ASP A 36 -0.88 -1.54 -12.39
CA ASP A 36 0.04 -1.22 -13.48
C ASP A 36 0.58 0.22 -13.38
N GLU A 37 0.17 0.96 -12.34
CA GLU A 37 0.70 2.28 -12.03
C GLU A 37 1.90 2.18 -11.08
N GLY A 38 3.09 2.12 -11.66
CA GLY A 38 4.34 2.26 -10.92
C GLY A 38 4.66 3.69 -10.50
N ASN A 39 5.80 3.86 -9.82
CA ASN A 39 6.19 5.14 -9.23
C ASN A 39 6.37 6.26 -10.27
N ALA A 40 6.74 5.95 -11.51
CA ALA A 40 6.87 6.95 -12.56
C ALA A 40 5.50 7.55 -12.94
N ALA A 41 4.48 6.71 -13.12
CA ALA A 41 3.12 7.16 -13.41
C ALA A 41 2.52 7.90 -12.20
N THR A 42 2.75 7.39 -10.98
CA THR A 42 2.34 8.07 -9.74
C THR A 42 2.96 9.46 -9.62
N PHE A 43 4.25 9.60 -9.92
CA PHE A 43 4.93 10.90 -9.86
C PHE A 43 4.42 11.87 -10.92
N ALA A 44 4.15 11.42 -12.14
CA ALA A 44 3.52 12.26 -13.16
C ALA A 44 2.15 12.79 -12.69
N LYS A 45 1.32 11.92 -12.11
CA LYS A 45 0.03 12.32 -11.51
C LYS A 45 0.21 13.32 -10.37
N TRP A 46 1.23 13.13 -9.51
CA TRP A 46 1.56 14.09 -8.47
C TRP A 46 1.85 15.48 -9.05
N GLN A 47 2.69 15.56 -10.09
CA GLN A 47 3.02 16.83 -10.76
C GLN A 47 1.79 17.53 -11.36
N GLU A 48 0.82 16.76 -11.88
CA GLU A 48 -0.43 17.29 -12.43
C GLU A 48 -1.33 17.94 -11.37
N THR A 49 -1.25 17.53 -10.09
CA THR A 49 -2.04 18.14 -9.01
C THR A 49 -1.70 19.60 -8.77
N LYS A 50 -0.48 20.03 -9.13
CA LYS A 50 0.09 21.36 -8.85
C LYS A 50 -0.01 21.78 -7.37
N GLN A 51 -0.05 20.81 -6.47
CA GLN A 51 -0.09 21.04 -5.04
C GLN A 51 1.30 21.40 -4.49
N PRO A 52 1.38 22.07 -3.33
CA PRO A 52 2.65 22.32 -2.64
C PRO A 52 3.38 21.02 -2.27
N GLU A 53 4.72 21.02 -2.28
CA GLU A 53 5.54 19.83 -2.00
C GLU A 53 5.25 19.21 -0.62
N GLU A 54 4.79 20.01 0.34
CA GLU A 54 4.38 19.56 1.67
C GLU A 54 3.21 18.55 1.63
N GLN A 55 2.38 18.59 0.56
CA GLN A 55 1.26 17.66 0.38
C GLN A 55 1.68 16.36 -0.32
N ARG A 56 2.91 16.28 -0.85
CA ARG A 56 3.40 15.11 -1.58
C ARG A 56 3.31 13.85 -0.75
N LEU A 57 3.74 13.88 0.51
CA LEU A 57 3.66 12.72 1.39
C LEU A 57 2.21 12.24 1.54
N GLY A 58 1.27 13.17 1.74
CA GLY A 58 -0.16 12.87 1.83
C GLY A 58 -0.72 12.22 0.56
N PHE A 59 -0.32 12.69 -0.61
CA PHE A 59 -0.70 12.10 -1.90
C PHE A 59 -0.29 10.63 -2.01
N TYR A 60 0.98 10.32 -1.74
CA TYR A 60 1.47 8.95 -1.80
C TYR A 60 0.87 8.05 -0.71
N LEU A 61 0.66 8.58 0.50
CA LEU A 61 -0.01 7.85 1.58
C LEU A 61 -1.45 7.49 1.21
N ASN A 62 -2.19 8.36 0.52
CA ASN A 62 -3.55 8.06 0.08
C ASN A 62 -3.60 6.92 -0.94
N ILE A 63 -2.61 6.81 -1.81
CA ILE A 63 -2.48 5.68 -2.74
C ILE A 63 -2.24 4.37 -1.96
N LEU A 64 -1.30 4.39 -1.01
CA LEU A 64 -1.04 3.23 -0.15
C LEU A 64 -2.30 2.82 0.65
N ARG A 65 -3.03 3.78 1.22
CA ARG A 65 -4.31 3.52 1.91
C ARG A 65 -5.34 2.86 1.00
N GLY A 66 -5.43 3.28 -0.26
CA GLY A 66 -6.31 2.64 -1.24
C GLY A 66 -5.96 1.16 -1.44
N HIS A 67 -4.67 0.83 -1.53
CA HIS A 67 -4.21 -0.55 -1.65
C HIS A 67 -4.39 -1.36 -0.37
N VAL A 68 -4.16 -0.77 0.81
CA VAL A 68 -4.47 -1.39 2.10
C VAL A 68 -5.96 -1.72 2.18
N GLY A 69 -6.84 -0.78 1.87
CA GLY A 69 -8.29 -1.01 1.89
C GLY A 69 -8.76 -2.08 0.90
N ALA A 70 -8.05 -2.26 -0.21
CA ALA A 70 -8.30 -3.37 -1.13
C ALA A 70 -7.92 -4.73 -0.51
N ILE A 71 -6.78 -4.80 0.18
CA ILE A 71 -6.36 -6.00 0.91
C ILE A 71 -7.32 -6.30 2.07
N GLU A 72 -7.75 -5.30 2.83
CA GLU A 72 -8.70 -5.48 3.94
C GLU A 72 -10.04 -6.06 3.46
N LYS A 73 -10.52 -5.62 2.29
CA LYS A 73 -11.73 -6.18 1.66
C LYS A 73 -11.55 -7.63 1.24
N GLU A 74 -10.39 -7.99 0.69
CA GLU A 74 -10.05 -9.37 0.34
C GLU A 74 -9.91 -10.26 1.59
N PHE A 75 -9.30 -9.71 2.64
CA PHE A 75 -9.03 -10.41 3.89
C PHE A 75 -10.25 -10.51 4.82
N GLY A 76 -11.25 -9.65 4.64
CA GLY A 76 -12.49 -9.63 5.42
C GLY A 76 -12.36 -9.03 6.82
N ARG A 77 -11.23 -8.40 7.16
CA ARG A 77 -11.01 -7.67 8.42
C ARG A 77 -10.00 -6.53 8.26
N PRO A 78 -10.09 -5.49 9.11
CA PRO A 78 -9.08 -4.43 9.14
C PRO A 78 -7.69 -4.97 9.51
N ILE A 79 -6.64 -4.36 8.96
CA ILE A 79 -5.25 -4.68 9.28
C ILE A 79 -4.82 -3.79 10.45
N PRO A 80 -4.49 -4.35 11.63
CA PRO A 80 -4.03 -3.56 12.77
C PRO A 80 -2.84 -2.66 12.42
N GLY A 81 -2.85 -1.42 12.90
CA GLY A 81 -1.81 -0.43 12.61
C GLY A 81 -1.94 0.26 11.24
N CYS A 82 -2.89 -0.14 10.40
CA CYS A 82 -3.19 0.47 9.11
C CYS A 82 -4.65 0.95 9.09
N GLN A 83 -5.02 1.86 10.01
CA GLN A 83 -6.36 2.44 10.00
C GLN A 83 -6.48 3.43 8.83
N SER A 84 -7.43 3.15 7.93
CA SER A 84 -7.83 3.99 6.79
C SER A 84 -8.53 5.26 7.22
#